data_AF-A0A2T2YQA8-F1
#
_entry.id   AF-A0A2T2YQA8-F1
#
_cell.length_a   1.000
_cell.length_b   1.000
_cell.length_c   1.000
_cell.angle_alpha   90.00
_cell.angle_beta   90.00
_cell.angle_gamma   90.00
#
_symmetry.space_group_name_H-M   'P 1'
#
loop_
_entity.id
_entity.type
_entity.pdbx_description
1 polymer ?
#
loop_
_entity_poly.entity_id
_entity_poly.type
_entity_poly.pdbx_seq_one_letter_code
_entity_poly.pdbx_strand_id
1 'polypeptide(L)'
;MARYTEHQRDLIDSTVERWVSCSLVEDEPLIFEAGNLWSIENLDELVRRFNGNPLEGEAGGGRFFTKLDEQLAGAAVDLRLLMTEVVFVHLLFSSAMTVAGKRKVLENALGDVQVDLPAGIDKVLSQGIGDPGIRFNLRRDLQVGYIIDFVYRLKQESVDSRLELLLTDPWLLRDFADDTDWPTSEMRHILLHLLRPDEFERISSGTHKREIAKAFKGFLAGTDAEDVDENLLSIRRVLEGYLPQGNTAPQKAVDFYHPPLVGIWGRGASDSTDGVGDMEALLWKKQLVLYGPPGTSKTWQASEIAEAVIRQAALKDWGPDRYFTHGAAVDAAVKRNVFRLQLHPGVGYEQFIRGLRLEDNVTRYRPGYLPWLVAQHRTQTHPEGLPSLPSVLILDEINRTNLSEMLGEAFSLLERDQRGREMPLPGFDSSQDPDVLVIPEDLYVIGTMNEIDQSVESLDFALRRRFLWRECPFDRSLLLEIVTARWSDDIASRFALDEAVTEQLQLFADRAAALNASIEESVELGRQYQIGHTYFADITFFIGTWVQSRKNRPAKGTYLWNSRRSPQPPIVDLWRRSLKPLLEQYLAGSDVREDELARLKRTFMST
;
A
#
# COMPACT_ATOMS: atom_id res chain seq x y z
N MET A 1 -18.76 10.83 10.43
CA MET A 1 -17.69 11.02 9.42
C MET A 1 -16.89 9.74 9.21
N ALA A 2 -16.52 8.99 10.25
CA ALA A 2 -15.97 7.64 10.09
C ALA A 2 -16.91 6.69 9.32
N ARG A 3 -18.23 6.93 9.36
CA ARG A 3 -19.22 6.30 8.48
C ARG A 3 -19.03 6.57 6.98
N TYR A 4 -18.22 7.54 6.56
CA TYR A 4 -18.02 7.83 5.13
C TYR A 4 -17.44 6.63 4.38
N THR A 5 -17.86 6.47 3.12
CA THR A 5 -17.29 5.56 2.14
C THR A 5 -17.56 6.14 0.75
N GLU A 6 -16.75 5.76 -0.23
CA GLU A 6 -16.97 6.15 -1.62
C GLU A 6 -18.24 5.51 -2.21
N HIS A 7 -18.82 4.51 -1.52
CA HIS A 7 -20.03 3.78 -1.94
C HIS A 7 -21.22 4.07 -1.02
N GLN A 8 -22.40 3.52 -1.32
CA GLN A 8 -23.51 3.50 -0.37
C GLN A 8 -23.23 2.47 0.73
N ARG A 9 -23.75 2.70 1.95
CA ARG A 9 -23.62 1.77 3.10
C ARG A 9 -24.87 1.63 3.97
N ASP A 10 -25.97 2.31 3.65
CA ASP A 10 -27.20 2.32 4.45
C ASP A 10 -27.79 0.91 4.63
N LEU A 11 -27.69 0.06 3.61
CA LEU A 11 -28.12 -1.33 3.70
C LEU A 11 -27.13 -2.19 4.49
N ILE A 12 -25.84 -1.85 4.47
CA ILE A 12 -24.85 -2.51 5.32
C ILE A 12 -25.09 -2.15 6.78
N ASP A 13 -25.26 -0.87 7.10
CA ASP A 13 -25.47 -0.40 8.47
C ASP A 13 -26.75 -1.03 9.06
N SER A 14 -27.87 -1.03 8.33
CA SER A 14 -29.10 -1.71 8.78
C SER A 14 -28.96 -3.22 8.91
N THR A 15 -28.12 -3.86 8.08
CA THR A 15 -27.78 -5.28 8.22
C THR A 15 -26.96 -5.53 9.50
N VAL A 16 -26.00 -4.67 9.83
CA VAL A 16 -25.20 -4.82 11.06
C VAL A 16 -26.04 -4.53 12.30
N GLU A 17 -26.94 -3.55 12.27
CA GLU A 17 -27.90 -3.31 13.36
C GLU A 17 -28.79 -4.53 13.62
N ARG A 18 -29.24 -5.20 12.56
CA ARG A 18 -29.95 -6.48 12.66
C ARG A 18 -29.05 -7.59 13.21
N TRP A 19 -27.81 -7.69 12.76
CA TRP A 19 -26.86 -8.68 13.26
C TRP A 19 -26.62 -8.52 14.76
N VAL A 20 -26.44 -7.29 15.23
CA VAL A 20 -26.30 -6.99 16.66
C VAL A 20 -27.54 -7.41 17.44
N SER A 21 -28.72 -6.94 17.04
CA SER A 21 -29.96 -7.13 17.80
C SER A 21 -30.51 -8.56 17.75
N CYS A 22 -30.51 -9.19 16.58
CA CYS A 22 -31.10 -10.52 16.37
C CYS A 22 -30.11 -11.67 16.60
N SER A 23 -28.83 -11.49 16.29
CA SER A 23 -27.88 -12.61 16.18
C SER A 23 -26.75 -12.60 17.20
N LEU A 24 -26.24 -11.42 17.58
CA LEU A 24 -25.19 -11.32 18.61
C LEU A 24 -25.78 -11.31 20.01
N VAL A 25 -26.85 -10.53 20.23
CA VAL A 25 -27.57 -10.49 21.51
C VAL A 25 -28.42 -11.76 21.66
N GLU A 26 -29.38 -11.96 20.75
CA GLU A 26 -30.22 -13.17 20.65
C GLU A 26 -29.61 -14.20 19.69
N ASP A 27 -30.23 -15.36 19.45
CA ASP A 27 -29.64 -16.44 18.63
C ASP A 27 -30.23 -16.55 17.21
N GLU A 28 -30.99 -15.56 16.78
CA GLU A 28 -31.76 -15.59 15.54
C GLU A 28 -30.90 -15.42 14.27
N PRO A 29 -31.38 -15.88 13.10
CA PRO A 29 -30.65 -15.77 11.84
C PRO A 29 -30.58 -14.32 11.36
N LEU A 30 -29.46 -13.96 10.72
CA LEU A 30 -29.24 -12.64 10.15
C LEU A 30 -29.99 -12.46 8.83
N ILE A 31 -29.89 -13.43 7.92
CA ILE A 31 -30.45 -13.35 6.57
C ILE A 31 -31.52 -14.42 6.32
N PHE A 32 -31.46 -15.58 6.96
CA PHE A 32 -32.46 -16.65 6.79
C PHE A 32 -33.73 -16.46 7.65
N GLU A 33 -34.78 -17.23 7.38
CA GLU A 33 -36.14 -16.95 7.89
C GLU A 33 -36.48 -17.58 9.25
N ALA A 34 -35.75 -18.60 9.71
CA ALA A 34 -36.06 -19.28 10.99
C ALA A 34 -34.88 -20.10 11.54
N GLY A 35 -34.87 -20.30 12.85
CA GLY A 35 -33.90 -21.14 13.58
C GLY A 35 -33.03 -20.33 14.55
N ASN A 36 -32.32 -21.02 15.44
CA ASN A 36 -31.36 -20.39 16.37
C ASN A 36 -29.94 -20.55 15.83
N LEU A 37 -29.67 -19.97 14.65
CA LEU A 37 -28.42 -20.19 13.92
C LEU A 37 -27.20 -19.73 14.73
N TRP A 38 -27.26 -18.56 15.36
CA TRP A 38 -26.14 -17.96 16.10
C TRP A 38 -26.03 -18.41 17.57
N SER A 39 -26.69 -19.52 17.92
CA SER A 39 -26.57 -20.13 19.25
C SER A 39 -25.14 -20.55 19.58
N ILE A 40 -24.82 -20.56 20.87
CA ILE A 40 -23.49 -20.94 21.36
C ILE A 40 -23.15 -22.40 20.98
N GLU A 41 -24.15 -23.29 20.91
CA GLU A 41 -23.96 -24.68 20.52
C GLU A 41 -23.53 -24.81 19.05
N ASN A 42 -24.14 -24.04 18.15
CA ASN A 42 -23.75 -24.03 16.73
C ASN A 42 -22.37 -23.39 16.56
N LEU A 43 -22.06 -22.32 17.29
CA LEU A 43 -20.75 -21.68 17.26
C LEU A 43 -19.65 -22.59 17.80
N ASP A 44 -19.89 -23.33 18.89
CA ASP A 44 -18.95 -24.32 19.42
C ASP A 44 -18.62 -25.40 18.38
N GLU A 45 -19.65 -25.92 17.70
CA GLU A 45 -19.48 -26.89 16.62
C GLU A 45 -18.68 -26.30 15.45
N LEU A 46 -18.96 -25.05 15.09
CA LEU A 46 -18.25 -24.37 14.00
C LEU A 46 -16.78 -24.12 14.35
N VAL A 47 -16.50 -23.65 15.58
CA VAL A 47 -15.14 -23.51 16.11
C VAL A 47 -14.40 -24.84 16.03
N ARG A 48 -15.00 -25.94 16.49
CA ARG A 48 -14.33 -27.25 16.49
C ARG A 48 -14.01 -27.77 15.09
N ARG A 49 -14.91 -27.57 14.13
CA ARG A 49 -14.76 -28.06 12.76
C ARG A 49 -13.90 -27.19 11.86
N PHE A 50 -13.95 -25.87 12.07
CA PHE A 50 -13.28 -24.91 11.22
C PHE A 50 -12.01 -24.37 11.89
N ASN A 51 -12.14 -23.65 13.00
CA ASN A 51 -11.00 -23.03 13.71
C ASN A 51 -10.06 -24.09 14.31
N GLY A 52 -10.62 -25.15 14.91
CA GLY A 52 -9.89 -26.23 15.56
C GLY A 52 -9.34 -27.30 14.62
N ASN A 53 -9.66 -27.22 13.33
CA ASN A 53 -9.16 -28.15 12.30
C ASN A 53 -8.78 -27.39 11.02
N PRO A 54 -7.76 -26.50 11.06
CA PRO A 54 -7.37 -25.70 9.91
C PRO A 54 -6.73 -26.57 8.82
N LEU A 55 -7.22 -26.43 7.59
CA LEU A 55 -6.66 -27.11 6.43
C LEU A 55 -5.72 -26.17 5.65
N GLU A 56 -4.41 -26.33 5.79
CA GLU A 56 -3.41 -25.46 5.16
C GLU A 56 -2.80 -26.03 3.87
N GLY A 57 -2.42 -25.14 2.94
CA GLY A 57 -1.71 -25.51 1.69
C GLY A 57 -2.52 -26.33 0.67
N GLU A 58 -1.85 -26.81 -0.39
CA GLU A 58 -2.45 -27.72 -1.40
C GLU A 58 -2.71 -29.13 -0.84
N ALA A 59 -1.90 -29.58 0.13
CA ALA A 59 -2.03 -30.88 0.75
C ALA A 59 -3.28 -31.03 1.64
N GLY A 60 -3.89 -29.92 2.06
CA GLY A 60 -5.12 -29.89 2.85
C GLY A 60 -6.41 -29.67 2.05
N GLY A 61 -6.52 -30.10 0.78
CA GLY A 61 -7.81 -30.04 0.06
C GLY A 61 -8.02 -28.84 -0.88
N GLY A 62 -6.97 -28.09 -1.23
CA GLY A 62 -7.05 -27.12 -2.34
C GLY A 62 -7.67 -25.74 -1.99
N ARG A 63 -8.72 -25.32 -2.71
CA ARG A 63 -9.32 -23.97 -2.60
C ARG A 63 -10.16 -23.82 -1.31
N PHE A 64 -10.35 -22.59 -0.84
CA PHE A 64 -11.10 -22.28 0.40
C PHE A 64 -12.43 -23.06 0.53
N PHE A 65 -13.28 -23.06 -0.50
CA PHE A 65 -14.58 -23.73 -0.42
C PHE A 65 -14.50 -25.25 -0.45
N THR A 66 -13.52 -25.82 -1.15
CA THR A 66 -13.28 -27.27 -1.11
C THR A 66 -12.86 -27.71 0.29
N LYS A 67 -11.99 -26.93 0.93
CA LYS A 67 -11.60 -27.13 2.33
C LYS A 67 -12.78 -26.98 3.28
N LEU A 68 -13.62 -25.97 3.03
CA LEU A 68 -14.81 -25.73 3.81
C LEU A 68 -15.80 -26.91 3.72
N ASP A 69 -15.97 -27.49 2.52
CA ASP A 69 -16.78 -28.68 2.31
C ASP A 69 -16.25 -29.88 3.11
N GLU A 70 -14.94 -30.07 3.14
CA GLU A 70 -14.30 -31.12 3.93
C GLU A 70 -14.48 -30.88 5.44
N GLN A 71 -14.27 -29.64 5.91
CA GLN A 71 -14.41 -29.27 7.32
C GLN A 71 -15.86 -29.40 7.82
N LEU A 72 -16.84 -29.06 6.98
CA LEU A 72 -18.26 -29.14 7.30
C LEU A 72 -18.92 -30.44 6.84
N ALA A 73 -18.14 -31.43 6.42
CA ALA A 73 -18.68 -32.72 6.00
C ALA A 73 -19.51 -33.38 7.10
N GLY A 74 -20.76 -33.73 6.78
CA GLY A 74 -21.70 -34.35 7.72
C GLY A 74 -22.22 -33.41 8.83
N ALA A 75 -22.00 -32.09 8.72
CA ALA A 75 -22.60 -31.12 9.63
C ALA A 75 -24.11 -30.99 9.40
N ALA A 76 -24.83 -30.50 10.42
CA ALA A 76 -26.24 -30.13 10.29
C ALA A 76 -26.42 -28.97 9.29
N VAL A 77 -27.59 -28.90 8.67
CA VAL A 77 -27.94 -27.82 7.73
C VAL A 77 -27.75 -26.45 8.38
N ASP A 78 -28.20 -26.30 9.63
CA ASP A 78 -28.07 -25.07 10.42
C ASP A 78 -26.62 -24.59 10.53
N LEU A 79 -25.65 -25.49 10.66
CA LEU A 79 -24.23 -25.12 10.74
C LEU A 79 -23.72 -24.55 9.41
N ARG A 80 -24.21 -25.08 8.29
CA ARG A 80 -23.88 -24.59 6.95
C ARG A 80 -24.54 -23.23 6.67
N LEU A 81 -25.76 -23.03 7.15
CA LEU A 81 -26.45 -21.75 7.10
C LEU A 81 -25.72 -20.71 7.96
N LEU A 82 -25.35 -21.05 9.20
CA LEU A 82 -24.54 -20.19 10.07
C LEU A 82 -23.23 -19.79 9.40
N MET A 83 -22.48 -20.75 8.85
CA MET A 83 -21.23 -20.43 8.14
C MET A 83 -21.46 -19.49 6.94
N THR A 84 -22.58 -19.65 6.23
CA THR A 84 -22.96 -18.75 5.14
C THR A 84 -23.22 -17.33 5.65
N GLU A 85 -23.85 -17.18 6.81
CA GLU A 85 -24.07 -15.86 7.43
C GLU A 85 -22.76 -15.24 7.95
N VAL A 86 -21.83 -16.03 8.48
CA VAL A 86 -20.48 -15.57 8.84
C VAL A 86 -19.73 -15.08 7.59
N VAL A 87 -19.76 -15.83 6.49
CA VAL A 87 -19.16 -15.42 5.21
C VAL A 87 -19.87 -14.17 4.67
N PHE A 88 -21.17 -14.03 4.87
CA PHE A 88 -21.90 -12.82 4.51
C PHE A 88 -21.40 -11.59 5.27
N VAL A 89 -21.21 -11.69 6.59
CA VAL A 89 -20.61 -10.62 7.40
C VAL A 89 -19.22 -10.24 6.88
N HIS A 90 -18.38 -11.23 6.55
CA HIS A 90 -17.06 -11.01 5.94
C HIS A 90 -17.15 -10.19 4.63
N LEU A 91 -18.22 -10.33 3.85
CA LEU A 91 -18.38 -9.62 2.57
C LEU A 91 -18.94 -8.19 2.70
N LEU A 92 -19.44 -7.79 3.88
CA LEU A 92 -20.08 -6.48 4.08
C LEU A 92 -19.11 -5.31 3.88
N PHE A 93 -17.85 -5.45 4.28
CA PHE A 93 -16.89 -4.35 4.22
C PHE A 93 -16.36 -4.08 2.80
N SER A 94 -16.06 -5.14 2.05
CA SER A 94 -15.28 -5.05 0.81
C SER A 94 -16.03 -4.33 -0.30
N SER A 95 -15.45 -3.25 -0.83
CA SER A 95 -15.91 -2.61 -2.07
C SER A 95 -15.20 -3.11 -3.33
N ALA A 96 -14.13 -3.90 -3.18
CA ALA A 96 -13.34 -4.41 -4.30
C ALA A 96 -14.02 -5.56 -5.08
N MET A 97 -15.11 -6.13 -4.55
CA MET A 97 -15.80 -7.28 -5.15
C MET A 97 -17.10 -6.89 -5.85
N THR A 98 -17.35 -7.47 -7.03
CA THR A 98 -18.62 -7.31 -7.73
C THR A 98 -19.77 -8.04 -7.02
N VAL A 99 -21.01 -7.57 -7.20
CA VAL A 99 -22.22 -8.22 -6.64
C VAL A 99 -22.31 -9.69 -7.03
N ALA A 100 -22.08 -10.00 -8.30
CA ALA A 100 -22.10 -11.37 -8.80
C ALA A 100 -21.01 -12.22 -8.14
N GLY A 101 -19.81 -11.67 -7.93
CA GLY A 101 -18.74 -12.33 -7.20
C GLY A 101 -19.10 -12.61 -5.74
N LYS A 102 -19.63 -11.60 -5.03
CA LYS A 102 -20.09 -11.76 -3.64
C LYS A 102 -21.21 -12.80 -3.52
N ARG A 103 -22.21 -12.77 -4.41
CA ARG A 103 -23.25 -13.81 -4.45
C ARG A 103 -22.63 -15.19 -4.66
N LYS A 104 -21.70 -15.33 -5.60
CA LYS A 104 -21.09 -16.63 -5.89
C LYS A 104 -20.35 -17.20 -4.68
N VAL A 105 -19.68 -16.34 -3.92
CA VAL A 105 -19.04 -16.71 -2.64
C VAL A 105 -20.07 -17.23 -1.63
N LEU A 106 -21.25 -16.61 -1.51
CA LEU A 106 -22.33 -17.09 -0.64
C LEU A 106 -22.94 -18.42 -1.11
N GLU A 107 -23.18 -18.56 -2.42
CA GLU A 107 -23.67 -19.82 -3.01
C GLU A 107 -22.67 -20.96 -2.77
N ASN A 108 -21.37 -20.69 -2.91
CA ASN A 108 -20.35 -21.69 -2.62
C ASN A 108 -20.29 -22.00 -1.11
N ALA A 109 -20.53 -21.01 -0.24
CA ALA A 109 -20.62 -21.23 1.21
C ALA A 109 -21.80 -22.13 1.59
N LEU A 110 -22.95 -22.03 0.89
CA LEU A 110 -24.10 -22.94 1.08
C LEU A 110 -23.78 -24.39 0.71
N GLY A 111 -22.85 -24.61 -0.22
CA GLY A 111 -22.52 -25.95 -0.72
C GLY A 111 -23.74 -26.62 -1.36
N ASP A 112 -24.05 -27.85 -0.91
CA ASP A 112 -25.16 -28.64 -1.46
C ASP A 112 -26.53 -28.33 -0.80
N VAL A 113 -26.57 -27.42 0.18
CA VAL A 113 -27.81 -27.07 0.90
C VAL A 113 -28.79 -26.39 -0.06
N GLN A 114 -29.97 -27.00 -0.22
CA GLN A 114 -31.04 -26.53 -1.11
C GLN A 114 -31.87 -25.42 -0.45
N VAL A 115 -31.28 -24.25 -0.22
CA VAL A 115 -31.94 -23.05 0.31
C VAL A 115 -31.58 -21.87 -0.57
N ASP A 116 -32.58 -21.07 -0.95
CA ASP A 116 -32.36 -19.86 -1.72
C ASP A 116 -31.81 -18.73 -0.84
N LEU A 117 -30.89 -17.95 -1.39
CA LEU A 117 -30.47 -16.71 -0.75
C LEU A 117 -31.66 -15.72 -0.70
N PRO A 118 -31.83 -14.96 0.40
CA PRO A 118 -32.98 -14.08 0.59
C PRO A 118 -33.17 -13.06 -0.53
N ALA A 119 -34.44 -12.78 -0.83
CA ALA A 119 -34.81 -11.77 -1.81
C ALA A 119 -34.26 -10.39 -1.41
N GLY A 120 -33.48 -9.77 -2.30
CA GLY A 120 -32.89 -8.44 -2.06
C GLY A 120 -31.48 -8.44 -1.48
N ILE A 121 -30.88 -9.60 -1.19
CA ILE A 121 -29.48 -9.69 -0.70
C ILE A 121 -28.50 -8.94 -1.62
N ASP A 122 -28.73 -8.96 -2.93
CA ASP A 122 -27.93 -8.21 -3.91
C ASP A 122 -27.83 -6.73 -3.67
N LYS A 123 -28.90 -6.13 -3.15
CA LYS A 123 -28.90 -4.71 -2.87
C LYS A 123 -27.89 -4.42 -1.77
N VAL A 124 -27.83 -5.27 -0.73
CA VAL A 124 -26.80 -5.19 0.32
C VAL A 124 -25.41 -5.46 -0.27
N LEU A 125 -25.26 -6.52 -1.07
CA LEU A 125 -23.97 -6.88 -1.67
C LEU A 125 -23.44 -5.84 -2.66
N SER A 126 -24.31 -5.01 -3.24
CA SER A 126 -23.93 -3.89 -4.13
C SER A 126 -23.28 -2.71 -3.40
N GLN A 127 -23.35 -2.71 -2.07
CA GLN A 127 -22.74 -1.70 -1.21
C GLN A 127 -21.34 -2.15 -0.73
N GLY A 128 -20.57 -1.20 -0.20
CA GLY A 128 -19.23 -1.45 0.34
C GLY A 128 -18.68 -0.28 1.15
N ILE A 129 -17.69 -0.54 2.00
CA ILE A 129 -17.13 0.47 2.91
C ILE A 129 -15.70 0.84 2.50
N GLY A 130 -14.88 -0.15 2.16
CA GLY A 130 -13.49 0.09 1.77
C GLY A 130 -12.88 -1.11 1.07
N ASP A 131 -11.69 -0.90 0.53
CA ASP A 131 -10.86 -1.97 -0.01
C ASP A 131 -9.98 -2.52 1.14
N PRO A 132 -10.23 -3.75 1.62
CA PRO A 132 -9.48 -4.33 2.70
C PRO A 132 -8.10 -4.86 2.28
N GLY A 133 -7.74 -4.73 0.99
CA GLY A 133 -6.54 -5.31 0.42
C GLY A 133 -6.76 -6.78 0.04
N ILE A 134 -5.85 -7.32 -0.78
CA ILE A 134 -6.07 -8.64 -1.38
C ILE A 134 -5.89 -9.79 -0.38
N ARG A 135 -5.07 -9.59 0.66
CA ARG A 135 -4.89 -10.58 1.74
C ARG A 135 -6.21 -10.95 2.40
N PHE A 136 -7.14 -10.00 2.51
CA PHE A 136 -8.48 -10.21 3.03
C PHE A 136 -9.24 -11.35 2.31
N ASN A 137 -9.14 -11.38 0.99
CA ASN A 137 -9.79 -12.41 0.17
C ASN A 137 -8.95 -13.70 0.08
N LEU A 138 -7.62 -13.56 0.04
CA LEU A 138 -6.68 -14.69 -0.06
C LEU A 138 -6.67 -15.56 1.18
N ARG A 139 -6.66 -14.92 2.36
CA ARG A 139 -6.65 -15.59 3.66
C ARG A 139 -8.03 -15.51 4.30
N ARG A 140 -9.07 -15.81 3.52
CA ARG A 140 -10.45 -15.84 3.99
C ARG A 140 -10.63 -16.78 5.18
N ASP A 141 -9.85 -17.86 5.22
CA ASP A 141 -9.73 -18.75 6.38
C ASP A 141 -9.45 -18.00 7.68
N LEU A 142 -8.46 -17.10 7.68
CA LEU A 142 -8.13 -16.31 8.86
C LEU A 142 -9.22 -15.28 9.19
N GLN A 143 -9.74 -14.58 8.17
CA GLN A 143 -10.74 -13.52 8.39
C GLN A 143 -12.07 -14.10 8.90
N VAL A 144 -12.54 -15.20 8.30
CA VAL A 144 -13.77 -15.91 8.71
C VAL A 144 -13.56 -16.59 10.07
N GLY A 145 -12.41 -17.23 10.28
CA GLY A 145 -12.05 -17.83 11.57
C GLY A 145 -12.06 -16.81 12.71
N TYR A 146 -11.58 -15.59 12.45
CA TYR A 146 -11.62 -14.51 13.43
C TYR A 146 -13.05 -14.09 13.79
N ILE A 147 -13.98 -14.00 12.83
CA ILE A 147 -15.39 -13.69 13.11
C ILE A 147 -16.01 -14.79 13.99
N ILE A 148 -15.75 -16.05 13.65
CA ILE A 148 -16.27 -17.21 14.41
C ILE A 148 -15.75 -17.16 15.85
N ASP A 149 -14.44 -16.95 16.03
CA ASP A 149 -13.80 -16.83 17.35
C ASP A 149 -14.41 -15.68 18.17
N PHE A 150 -14.49 -14.49 17.57
CA PHE A 150 -15.03 -13.30 18.22
C PHE A 150 -16.46 -13.52 18.71
N VAL A 151 -17.33 -14.05 17.84
CA VAL A 151 -18.74 -14.25 18.20
C VAL A 151 -18.90 -15.40 19.19
N TYR A 152 -18.10 -16.47 19.08
CA TYR A 152 -18.10 -17.56 20.06
C TYR A 152 -17.75 -17.06 21.46
N ARG A 153 -16.66 -16.29 21.61
CA ARG A 153 -16.30 -15.66 22.89
C ARG A 153 -17.40 -14.73 23.37
N LEU A 154 -17.98 -13.92 22.48
CA LEU A 154 -19.03 -12.97 22.84
C LEU A 154 -20.28 -13.71 23.35
N LYS A 155 -20.60 -14.87 22.79
CA LYS A 155 -21.73 -15.72 23.24
C LYS A 155 -21.47 -16.45 24.55
N GLN A 156 -20.22 -16.54 25.02
CA GLN A 156 -19.93 -17.02 26.38
C GLN A 156 -20.25 -15.98 27.45
N GLU A 157 -20.21 -14.69 27.08
CA GLU A 157 -20.58 -13.61 27.98
C GLU A 157 -22.08 -13.58 28.29
N SER A 158 -22.42 -12.97 29.43
CA SER A 158 -23.81 -12.71 29.80
C SER A 158 -24.46 -11.72 28.82
N VAL A 159 -25.78 -11.75 28.67
CA VAL A 159 -26.51 -10.83 27.78
C VAL A 159 -26.22 -9.36 28.13
N ASP A 160 -26.16 -9.03 29.42
CA ASP A 160 -25.83 -7.67 29.89
C ASP A 160 -24.41 -7.27 29.46
N SER A 161 -23.44 -8.17 29.62
CA SER A 161 -22.05 -7.96 29.19
C SER A 161 -21.93 -7.79 27.67
N ARG A 162 -22.70 -8.57 26.88
CA ARG A 162 -22.76 -8.40 25.42
C ARG A 162 -23.31 -7.03 25.02
N LEU A 163 -24.38 -6.57 25.67
CA LEU A 163 -24.96 -5.26 25.42
C LEU A 163 -24.00 -4.12 25.78
N GLU A 164 -23.26 -4.27 26.89
CA GLU A 164 -22.22 -3.33 27.29
C GLU A 164 -21.12 -3.23 26.24
N LEU A 165 -20.57 -4.37 25.81
CA LEU A 165 -19.55 -4.48 24.75
C LEU A 165 -20.02 -3.88 23.42
N LEU A 166 -21.22 -4.24 22.96
CA LEU A 166 -21.67 -3.89 21.60
C LEU A 166 -22.22 -2.45 21.51
N LEU A 167 -22.87 -1.95 22.55
CA LEU A 167 -23.68 -0.73 22.46
C LEU A 167 -23.15 0.43 23.31
N THR A 168 -22.34 0.16 24.34
CA THR A 168 -22.02 1.17 25.36
C THR A 168 -20.57 1.62 25.29
N ASP A 169 -19.62 0.72 25.55
CA ASP A 169 -18.20 1.08 25.65
C ASP A 169 -17.40 0.60 24.43
N PRO A 170 -17.02 1.51 23.51
CA PRO A 170 -16.26 1.14 22.32
C PRO A 170 -14.85 0.63 22.66
N TRP A 171 -14.25 1.05 23.78
CA TRP A 171 -12.90 0.64 24.15
C TRP A 171 -12.90 -0.74 24.79
N LEU A 172 -13.93 -1.07 25.56
CA LEU A 172 -14.15 -2.44 26.02
C LEU A 172 -14.35 -3.40 24.83
N LEU A 173 -15.07 -2.97 23.79
CA LEU A 173 -15.21 -3.73 22.54
C LEU A 173 -13.87 -3.95 21.83
N ARG A 174 -13.03 -2.91 21.77
CA ARG A 174 -11.67 -2.98 21.22
C ARG A 174 -10.83 -4.01 21.98
N ASP A 175 -10.78 -3.89 23.30
CA ASP A 175 -9.98 -4.76 24.16
C ASP A 175 -10.47 -6.21 24.05
N PHE A 176 -11.79 -6.41 24.00
CA PHE A 176 -12.40 -7.73 23.77
C PHE A 176 -12.07 -8.30 22.37
N ALA A 177 -12.00 -7.45 21.35
CA ALA A 177 -11.60 -7.87 20.01
C ALA A 177 -10.13 -8.30 19.98
N ASP A 178 -9.26 -7.65 20.76
CA ASP A 178 -7.83 -7.96 20.85
C ASP A 178 -7.53 -9.18 21.74
N ASP A 179 -8.41 -9.51 22.69
CA ASP A 179 -8.29 -10.68 23.58
C ASP A 179 -8.66 -12.00 22.88
N THR A 180 -7.76 -12.45 22.00
CA THR A 180 -7.91 -13.70 21.24
C THR A 180 -6.57 -14.40 21.00
N ASP A 181 -6.60 -15.73 20.95
CA ASP A 181 -5.50 -16.56 20.49
C ASP A 181 -5.46 -16.70 18.94
N TRP A 182 -6.49 -16.23 18.25
CA TRP A 182 -6.57 -16.28 16.79
C TRP A 182 -5.73 -15.16 16.15
N PRO A 183 -5.06 -15.39 15.01
CA PRO A 183 -4.29 -14.35 14.34
C PRO A 183 -5.13 -13.11 14.05
N THR A 184 -4.77 -11.98 14.67
CA THR A 184 -5.40 -10.70 14.38
C THR A 184 -4.93 -10.17 13.03
N SER A 185 -5.87 -9.69 12.23
CA SER A 185 -5.66 -9.26 10.85
C SER A 185 -6.59 -8.10 10.49
N GLU A 186 -6.78 -7.85 9.20
CA GLU A 186 -7.67 -6.83 8.67
C GLU A 186 -9.09 -6.93 9.24
N MET A 187 -9.60 -8.16 9.42
CA MET A 187 -10.96 -8.39 9.94
C MET A 187 -11.16 -7.84 11.35
N ARG A 188 -10.12 -7.80 12.20
CA ARG A 188 -10.22 -7.17 13.54
C ARG A 188 -10.63 -5.72 13.42
N HIS A 189 -9.94 -4.96 12.57
CA HIS A 189 -10.23 -3.54 12.39
C HIS A 189 -11.57 -3.31 11.68
N ILE A 190 -11.88 -4.17 10.70
CA ILE A 190 -13.15 -4.13 9.97
C ILE A 190 -14.33 -4.40 10.89
N LEU A 191 -14.22 -5.39 11.78
CA LEU A 191 -15.30 -5.78 12.68
C LEU A 191 -15.64 -4.66 13.66
N LEU A 192 -14.62 -4.02 14.26
CA LEU A 192 -14.84 -2.84 15.09
C LEU A 192 -15.51 -1.71 14.31
N HIS A 193 -15.11 -1.47 13.06
CA HIS A 193 -15.76 -0.47 12.22
C HIS A 193 -17.20 -0.83 11.88
N LEU A 194 -17.51 -2.10 11.58
CA LEU A 194 -18.88 -2.53 11.30
C LEU A 194 -19.78 -2.30 12.53
N LEU A 195 -19.32 -2.71 13.72
CA LEU A 195 -20.09 -2.63 14.96
C LEU A 195 -20.19 -1.19 15.50
N ARG A 196 -19.12 -0.40 15.36
CA ARG A 196 -18.96 0.94 15.96
C ARG A 196 -18.34 1.93 14.96
N PRO A 197 -19.03 2.24 13.85
CA PRO A 197 -18.48 3.07 12.77
C PRO A 197 -18.34 4.55 13.14
N ASP A 198 -18.81 4.97 14.31
CA ASP A 198 -18.68 6.34 14.80
C ASP A 198 -17.41 6.56 15.65
N GLU A 199 -16.81 5.48 16.14
CA GLU A 199 -15.56 5.52 16.92
C GLU A 199 -14.38 4.98 16.12
N PHE A 200 -14.56 3.90 15.36
CA PHE A 200 -13.49 3.27 14.60
C PHE A 200 -13.51 3.70 13.14
N GLU A 201 -12.34 4.08 12.63
CA GLU A 201 -12.18 4.45 11.23
C GLU A 201 -12.34 3.26 10.29
N ARG A 202 -12.79 3.53 9.05
CA ARG A 202 -12.92 2.53 7.97
C ARG A 202 -11.59 2.08 7.36
N ILE A 203 -10.59 1.85 8.21
CA ILE A 203 -9.22 1.50 7.85
C ILE A 203 -8.99 0.05 8.29
N SER A 204 -8.83 -0.85 7.32
CA SER A 204 -8.54 -2.27 7.56
C SER A 204 -7.08 -2.54 7.93
N SER A 205 -6.14 -1.67 7.52
CA SER A 205 -4.71 -1.84 7.74
C SER A 205 -4.25 -1.21 9.06
N GLY A 206 -3.77 -2.04 9.99
CA GLY A 206 -3.17 -1.55 11.23
C GLY A 206 -1.92 -0.68 10.99
N THR A 207 -1.19 -0.91 9.91
CA THR A 207 -0.05 -0.07 9.50
C THR A 207 -0.52 1.33 9.13
N HIS A 208 -1.52 1.47 8.26
CA HIS A 208 -2.06 2.78 7.89
C HIS A 208 -2.62 3.51 9.12
N LYS A 209 -3.28 2.80 10.05
CA LYS A 209 -3.75 3.41 11.31
C LYS A 209 -2.61 4.07 12.09
N ARG A 210 -1.48 3.38 12.24
CA ARG A 210 -0.28 3.92 12.92
C ARG A 210 0.35 5.07 12.17
N GLU A 211 0.51 4.97 10.85
CA GLU A 211 1.09 6.02 10.00
C GLU A 211 0.26 7.31 10.05
N ILE A 212 -1.07 7.20 9.95
CA ILE A 212 -1.99 8.33 10.10
C ILE A 212 -1.84 8.92 11.50
N ALA A 213 -1.99 8.11 12.55
CA ALA A 213 -1.88 8.60 13.92
C ALA A 213 -0.58 9.38 14.15
N LYS A 214 0.55 8.84 13.68
CA LYS A 214 1.88 9.43 13.76
C LYS A 214 2.02 10.73 12.97
N ALA A 215 1.48 10.81 11.75
CA ALA A 215 1.58 11.99 10.90
C ALA A 215 0.84 13.22 11.45
N PHE A 216 -0.18 13.01 12.28
CA PHE A 216 -0.94 14.08 12.93
C PHE A 216 -0.58 14.26 14.42
N LYS A 217 0.13 13.32 15.03
CA LYS A 217 0.51 13.33 16.45
C LYS A 217 1.34 14.56 16.78
N GLY A 218 0.97 15.25 17.87
CA GLY A 218 1.66 16.44 18.34
C GLY A 218 1.41 17.72 17.52
N PHE A 219 0.67 17.64 16.40
CA PHE A 219 0.24 18.80 15.62
C PHE A 219 -1.23 19.15 15.87
N LEU A 220 -2.03 18.18 16.28
CA LEU A 220 -3.42 18.37 16.69
C LEU A 220 -3.55 18.16 18.21
N ALA A 221 -4.30 19.03 18.88
CA ALA A 221 -4.51 18.94 20.32
C ALA A 221 -5.28 17.66 20.70
N GLY A 222 -4.88 17.00 21.80
CA GLY A 222 -5.56 15.79 22.30
C GLY A 222 -5.18 14.50 21.58
N THR A 223 -3.99 14.41 20.98
CA THR A 223 -3.49 13.23 20.24
C THR A 223 -2.47 12.42 21.03
N ASP A 224 -2.63 12.37 22.35
CA ASP A 224 -1.68 11.76 23.29
C ASP A 224 -2.15 10.41 23.85
N ALA A 225 -3.21 9.82 23.29
CA ALA A 225 -3.64 8.49 23.70
C ALA A 225 -2.52 7.47 23.41
N GLU A 226 -2.40 6.44 24.24
CA GLU A 226 -1.48 5.34 23.96
C GLU A 226 -2.01 4.46 22.83
N ASP A 227 -3.33 4.29 22.76
CA ASP A 227 -4.00 3.49 21.74
C ASP A 227 -4.16 4.22 20.40
N VAL A 228 -4.04 3.46 19.31
CA VAL A 228 -4.11 3.98 17.94
C VAL A 228 -5.54 4.37 17.54
N ASP A 229 -6.55 3.62 17.95
CA ASP A 229 -7.95 3.88 17.59
C ASP A 229 -8.47 5.13 18.32
N GLU A 230 -8.11 5.29 19.60
CA GLU A 230 -8.39 6.52 20.38
C GLU A 230 -7.76 7.77 19.75
N ASN A 231 -6.50 7.65 19.31
CA ASN A 231 -5.81 8.73 18.62
C ASN A 231 -6.51 9.09 17.31
N LEU A 232 -6.87 8.10 16.49
CA LEU A 232 -7.56 8.35 15.22
C LEU A 232 -8.90 9.04 15.42
N LEU A 233 -9.70 8.63 16.40
CA LEU A 233 -10.95 9.30 16.75
C LEU A 233 -10.73 10.75 17.15
N SER A 234 -9.71 11.01 17.97
CA SER A 234 -9.35 12.36 18.43
C SER A 234 -8.86 13.24 17.28
N ILE A 235 -7.98 12.71 16.43
CA ILE A 235 -7.49 13.35 15.20
C ILE A 235 -8.68 13.72 14.31
N ARG A 236 -9.57 12.77 14.02
CA ARG A 236 -10.75 13.04 13.18
C ARG A 236 -11.58 14.16 13.75
N ARG A 237 -11.94 14.12 15.04
CA ARG A 237 -12.76 15.18 15.68
C ARG A 237 -12.14 16.57 15.53
N VAL A 238 -10.82 16.69 15.65
CA VAL A 238 -10.12 17.95 15.42
C VAL A 238 -10.17 18.35 13.93
N LEU A 239 -9.93 17.41 13.02
CA LEU A 239 -9.99 17.65 11.58
C LEU A 239 -11.38 18.06 11.09
N GLU A 240 -12.45 17.53 11.69
CA GLU A 240 -13.84 17.94 11.40
C GLU A 240 -14.06 19.45 11.65
N GLY A 241 -13.33 20.04 12.61
CA GLY A 241 -13.33 21.49 12.84
C GLY A 241 -12.63 22.30 11.75
N TYR A 242 -11.51 21.77 11.22
CA TYR A 242 -10.76 22.41 10.13
C TYR A 242 -11.36 22.15 8.74
N LEU A 243 -12.11 21.07 8.59
CA LEU A 243 -12.74 20.62 7.36
C LEU A 243 -14.25 20.46 7.58
N PRO A 244 -14.99 21.56 7.82
CA PRO A 244 -16.42 21.49 8.14
C PRO A 244 -17.28 20.99 6.96
N GLN A 245 -16.75 21.05 5.74
CA GLN A 245 -17.36 20.46 4.53
C GLN A 245 -16.75 19.10 4.18
N GLY A 246 -15.96 18.52 5.08
CA GLY A 246 -15.12 17.36 4.81
C GLY A 246 -14.06 17.61 3.75
N ASN A 247 -13.38 16.53 3.37
CA ASN A 247 -12.44 16.49 2.24
C ASN A 247 -12.85 15.46 1.18
N THR A 248 -14.07 14.94 1.26
CA THR A 248 -14.64 13.99 0.31
C THR A 248 -15.81 14.61 -0.46
N ALA A 249 -15.98 14.18 -1.71
CA ALA A 249 -17.13 14.53 -2.53
C ALA A 249 -17.87 13.24 -2.96
N PRO A 250 -19.21 13.21 -2.97
CA PRO A 250 -20.15 14.31 -2.69
C PRO A 250 -20.59 14.43 -1.21
N GLN A 251 -20.22 13.47 -0.36
CA GLN A 251 -20.81 13.31 0.98
C GLN A 251 -20.21 14.22 2.06
N LYS A 252 -19.19 15.02 1.71
CA LYS A 252 -18.65 16.09 2.56
C LYS A 252 -18.20 15.62 3.94
N ALA A 253 -17.47 14.50 3.97
CA ALA A 253 -16.93 13.92 5.19
C ALA A 253 -15.40 13.99 5.24
N VAL A 254 -14.83 13.86 6.43
CA VAL A 254 -13.39 13.74 6.68
C VAL A 254 -13.00 12.29 6.48
N ASP A 255 -12.03 12.07 5.60
CA ASP A 255 -11.47 10.76 5.31
C ASP A 255 -9.97 10.83 5.02
N PHE A 256 -9.21 9.97 5.71
CA PHE A 256 -7.76 9.97 5.66
C PHE A 256 -7.16 9.52 4.33
N TYR A 257 -7.92 8.80 3.48
CA TYR A 257 -7.47 8.38 2.15
C TYR A 257 -7.69 9.43 1.06
N HIS A 258 -8.34 10.55 1.37
CA HIS A 258 -8.58 11.64 0.42
C HIS A 258 -7.64 12.83 0.64
N PRO A 259 -7.25 13.56 -0.42
CA PRO A 259 -6.57 14.83 -0.29
C PRO A 259 -7.39 15.83 0.55
N PRO A 260 -6.76 16.72 1.33
CA PRO A 260 -5.30 16.87 1.46
C PRO A 260 -4.68 15.90 2.48
N LEU A 261 -5.48 15.09 3.19
CA LEU A 261 -5.01 14.29 4.33
C LEU A 261 -4.07 13.15 3.92
N VAL A 262 -4.38 12.46 2.81
CA VAL A 262 -3.54 11.36 2.30
C VAL A 262 -2.11 11.80 1.97
N GLY A 263 -1.93 13.03 1.50
CA GLY A 263 -0.60 13.59 1.22
C GLY A 263 0.20 13.88 2.49
N ILE A 264 -0.45 14.03 3.66
CA ILE A 264 0.24 14.32 4.92
C ILE A 264 0.92 13.06 5.46
N TRP A 265 0.21 11.94 5.49
CA TRP A 265 0.77 10.68 6.01
C TRP A 265 1.49 9.86 4.93
N GLY A 266 1.05 9.95 3.67
CA GLY A 266 1.71 9.36 2.50
C GLY A 266 1.54 7.83 2.39
N ARG A 267 0.86 7.34 1.35
CA ARG A 267 0.62 5.89 1.13
C ARG A 267 1.89 5.06 0.88
N GLY A 268 2.99 5.71 0.47
CA GLY A 268 4.24 5.06 0.04
C GLY A 268 5.39 5.07 1.06
N ALA A 269 5.18 5.64 2.24
CA ALA A 269 6.13 5.64 3.34
C ALA A 269 5.98 4.36 4.17
N SER A 270 6.05 3.20 3.51
CA SER A 270 5.79 1.90 4.13
C SER A 270 6.77 1.62 5.27
N ASP A 271 6.30 1.66 6.51
CA ASP A 271 7.09 1.19 7.64
C ASP A 271 7.23 -0.35 7.55
N SER A 272 8.47 -0.85 7.62
CA SER A 272 8.71 -2.20 8.10
C SER A 272 8.04 -2.32 9.47
N THR A 273 7.25 -3.36 9.70
CA THR A 273 6.27 -3.48 10.78
C THR A 273 6.77 -3.25 12.21
N ASP A 274 8.09 -3.16 12.43
CA ASP A 274 8.71 -3.12 13.77
C ASP A 274 9.87 -2.10 13.90
N GLY A 275 9.99 -1.11 12.99
CA GLY A 275 11.16 -0.21 12.91
C GLY A 275 10.88 1.30 12.80
N VAL A 276 11.96 2.10 12.74
CA VAL A 276 11.89 3.54 12.44
C VAL A 276 11.44 3.72 10.99
N GLY A 277 10.42 4.54 10.79
CA GLY A 277 9.84 4.75 9.48
C GLY A 277 10.70 5.56 8.53
N ASP A 278 10.44 5.46 7.22
CA ASP A 278 11.24 6.16 6.21
C ASP A 278 11.19 7.67 6.35
N MET A 279 10.02 8.16 6.72
CA MET A 279 9.83 9.57 7.03
C MET A 279 10.70 9.97 8.23
N GLU A 280 10.69 9.21 9.31
CA GLU A 280 11.51 9.51 10.50
C GLU A 280 13.01 9.41 10.21
N ALA A 281 13.40 8.37 9.48
CA ALA A 281 14.76 8.16 9.00
C ALA A 281 15.23 9.38 8.19
N LEU A 282 14.41 9.84 7.24
CA LEU A 282 14.70 11.02 6.43
C LEU A 282 14.69 12.31 7.28
N LEU A 283 13.72 12.50 8.18
CA LEU A 283 13.65 13.67 9.06
C LEU A 283 14.85 13.74 10.01
N TRP A 284 15.39 12.59 10.42
CA TRP A 284 16.55 12.48 11.31
C TRP A 284 17.89 12.65 10.56
N LYS A 285 18.14 11.89 9.49
CA LYS A 285 19.43 11.92 8.75
C LYS A 285 19.49 13.03 7.71
N LYS A 286 18.33 13.51 7.25
CA LYS A 286 18.15 14.44 6.11
C LYS A 286 18.51 13.86 4.74
N GLN A 287 19.01 12.61 4.69
CA GLN A 287 19.28 11.90 3.44
C GLN A 287 18.86 10.42 3.51
N LEU A 288 18.17 9.94 2.48
CA LEU A 288 17.71 8.55 2.34
C LEU A 288 17.97 8.06 0.91
N VAL A 289 18.43 6.83 0.74
CA VAL A 289 18.52 6.17 -0.58
C VAL A 289 17.55 5.01 -0.64
N LEU A 290 16.69 5.03 -1.64
CA LEU A 290 15.82 3.94 -2.03
C LEU A 290 16.58 3.09 -3.04
N TYR A 291 16.90 1.85 -2.68
CA TYR A 291 17.65 0.96 -3.56
C TYR A 291 16.95 -0.37 -3.76
N GLY A 292 17.28 -1.05 -4.84
CA GLY A 292 16.74 -2.38 -5.14
C GLY A 292 16.69 -2.64 -6.64
N PRO A 293 16.04 -3.74 -7.04
CA PRO A 293 15.95 -4.12 -8.44
C PRO A 293 15.21 -3.07 -9.30
N PRO A 294 15.46 -3.01 -10.61
CA PRO A 294 14.76 -2.07 -11.48
C PRO A 294 13.27 -2.37 -11.53
N GLY A 295 12.44 -1.32 -11.61
CA GLY A 295 10.99 -1.47 -11.72
C GLY A 295 10.24 -1.74 -10.40
N THR A 296 10.85 -1.48 -9.24
CA THR A 296 10.22 -1.60 -7.91
C THR A 296 9.57 -0.30 -7.41
N SER A 297 9.18 0.62 -8.31
CA SER A 297 8.47 1.87 -8.00
C SER A 297 9.21 2.86 -7.08
N LYS A 298 10.53 2.73 -6.90
CA LYS A 298 11.36 3.59 -6.02
C LYS A 298 11.17 5.09 -6.27
N THR A 299 11.17 5.50 -7.53
CA THR A 299 10.96 6.91 -7.93
C THR A 299 9.59 7.45 -7.55
N TRP A 300 8.55 6.62 -7.60
CA TRP A 300 7.21 7.00 -7.15
C TRP A 300 7.20 7.16 -5.63
N GLN A 301 7.78 6.20 -4.90
CA GLN A 301 7.89 6.27 -3.44
C GLN A 301 8.71 7.49 -2.97
N ALA A 302 9.78 7.86 -3.70
CA ALA A 302 10.54 9.08 -3.41
C ALA A 302 9.68 10.35 -3.50
N SER A 303 8.81 10.43 -4.51
CA SER A 303 7.88 11.56 -4.70
C SER A 303 6.86 11.64 -3.56
N GLU A 304 6.28 10.50 -3.15
CA GLU A 304 5.32 10.43 -2.03
C GLU A 304 5.96 10.89 -0.71
N ILE A 305 7.17 10.39 -0.42
CA ILE A 305 7.91 10.81 0.78
C ILE A 305 8.21 12.32 0.72
N ALA A 306 8.61 12.83 -0.45
CA ALA A 306 8.92 14.24 -0.63
C ALA A 306 7.71 15.16 -0.39
N GLU A 307 6.54 14.77 -0.91
CA GLU A 307 5.28 15.49 -0.68
C GLU A 307 4.92 15.47 0.81
N ALA A 308 4.99 14.31 1.45
CA ALA A 308 4.67 14.17 2.86
C ALA A 308 5.61 14.99 3.77
N VAL A 309 6.90 15.09 3.46
CA VAL A 309 7.85 15.97 4.19
C VAL A 309 7.37 17.43 4.17
N ILE A 310 6.99 17.93 3.00
CA ILE A 310 6.58 19.33 2.83
C ILE A 310 5.24 19.59 3.53
N ARG A 311 4.27 18.67 3.39
CA ARG A 311 2.96 18.82 4.01
C ARG A 311 3.01 18.70 5.53
N GLN A 312 3.79 17.77 6.08
CA GLN A 312 3.98 17.66 7.53
C GLN A 312 4.71 18.89 8.09
N ALA A 313 5.71 19.43 7.39
CA ALA A 313 6.34 20.67 7.78
C ALA A 313 5.37 21.86 7.73
N ALA A 314 4.52 21.95 6.70
CA ALA A 314 3.48 22.98 6.66
C ALA A 314 2.49 22.84 7.81
N LEU A 315 2.03 21.62 8.11
CA LEU A 315 1.13 21.37 9.24
C LEU A 315 1.75 21.78 10.58
N LYS A 316 3.03 21.47 10.76
CA LYS A 316 3.81 21.80 11.96
C LYS A 316 4.11 23.29 12.09
N ASP A 317 4.74 23.87 11.06
CA ASP A 317 5.36 25.19 11.14
C ASP A 317 4.35 26.32 10.88
N TRP A 318 3.31 26.07 10.07
CA TRP A 318 2.23 27.03 9.86
C TRP A 318 1.11 26.85 10.89
N GLY A 319 1.02 25.65 11.49
CA GLY A 319 -0.09 25.22 12.33
C GLY A 319 -1.31 24.79 11.51
N PRO A 320 -2.21 23.99 12.10
CA PRO A 320 -3.34 23.41 11.38
C PRO A 320 -4.29 24.45 10.77
N ASP A 321 -4.60 25.53 11.50
CA ASP A 321 -5.48 26.61 10.99
C ASP A 321 -4.96 27.21 9.68
N ARG A 322 -3.67 27.56 9.64
CA ARG A 322 -3.07 28.17 8.45
C ARG A 322 -2.85 27.15 7.34
N TYR A 323 -2.51 25.90 7.67
CA TYR A 323 -2.40 24.81 6.71
C TYR A 323 -3.69 24.62 5.92
N PHE A 324 -4.82 24.46 6.61
CA PHE A 324 -6.11 24.18 5.95
C PHE A 324 -6.68 25.41 5.24
N THR A 325 -6.47 26.63 5.76
CA THR A 325 -6.90 27.86 5.09
C THR A 325 -6.06 28.20 3.86
N HIS A 326 -4.79 27.81 3.83
CA HIS A 326 -3.85 28.06 2.73
C HIS A 326 -3.50 26.79 1.93
N GLY A 327 -4.40 25.82 1.83
CA GLY A 327 -4.14 24.53 1.16
C GLY A 327 -3.58 24.67 -0.27
N ALA A 328 -4.07 25.63 -1.05
CA ALA A 328 -3.54 25.90 -2.40
C ALA A 328 -2.08 26.37 -2.40
N ALA A 329 -1.64 27.10 -1.36
CA ALA A 329 -0.26 27.51 -1.20
C ALA A 329 0.62 26.31 -0.78
N VAL A 330 0.10 25.39 0.03
CA VAL A 330 0.78 24.13 0.34
C VAL A 330 0.97 23.30 -0.92
N ASP A 331 -0.08 23.12 -1.74
CA ASP A 331 0.02 22.37 -3.00
C ASP A 331 1.00 23.02 -3.98
N ALA A 332 1.04 24.36 -4.04
CA ALA A 332 2.03 25.09 -4.82
C ALA A 332 3.46 24.89 -4.27
N ALA A 333 3.62 24.87 -2.94
CA ALA A 333 4.90 24.60 -2.30
C ALA A 333 5.39 23.17 -2.57
N VAL A 334 4.52 22.15 -2.52
CA VAL A 334 4.86 20.77 -2.89
C VAL A 334 5.43 20.73 -4.32
N LYS A 335 4.74 21.35 -5.29
CA LYS A 335 5.19 21.37 -6.69
C LYS A 335 6.50 22.13 -6.91
N ARG A 336 6.72 23.20 -6.15
CA ARG A 336 7.89 24.07 -6.30
C ARG A 336 9.13 23.55 -5.56
N ASN A 337 8.92 22.98 -4.38
CA ASN A 337 9.99 22.64 -3.44
C ASN A 337 10.46 21.18 -3.59
N VAL A 338 9.82 20.37 -4.44
CA VAL A 338 10.33 19.06 -4.87
C VAL A 338 11.15 19.25 -6.15
N PHE A 339 12.46 19.11 -6.02
CA PHE A 339 13.42 19.16 -7.11
C PHE A 339 13.81 17.75 -7.51
N ARG A 340 13.90 17.48 -8.81
CA ARG A 340 14.26 16.16 -9.33
C ARG A 340 15.37 16.28 -10.36
N LEU A 341 16.43 15.50 -10.17
CA LEU A 341 17.57 15.42 -11.07
C LEU A 341 17.90 13.95 -11.31
N GLN A 342 17.83 13.51 -12.57
CA GLN A 342 18.34 12.20 -12.96
C GLN A 342 19.83 12.28 -13.25
N LEU A 343 20.62 11.46 -12.57
CA LEU A 343 22.07 11.44 -12.71
C LEU A 343 22.50 10.56 -13.89
N HIS A 344 23.56 10.99 -14.55
CA HIS A 344 24.18 10.31 -15.68
C HIS A 344 25.69 10.57 -15.67
N PRO A 345 26.51 9.77 -16.38
CA PRO A 345 27.97 9.91 -16.33
C PRO A 345 28.52 11.29 -16.69
N GLY A 346 27.78 12.08 -17.48
CA GLY A 346 28.13 13.47 -17.80
C GLY A 346 27.80 14.52 -16.72
N VAL A 347 27.23 14.15 -15.57
CA VAL A 347 26.99 15.08 -14.45
C VAL A 347 28.20 15.01 -13.50
N GLY A 348 29.04 16.03 -13.55
CA GLY A 348 30.19 16.21 -12.67
C GLY A 348 30.07 17.46 -11.80
N TYR A 349 31.19 17.81 -11.18
CA TYR A 349 31.29 18.96 -10.27
C TYR A 349 30.88 20.28 -10.95
N GLU A 350 31.25 20.47 -12.23
CA GLU A 350 31.01 21.69 -12.98
C GLU A 350 29.53 21.98 -13.23
N GLN A 351 28.72 20.92 -13.37
CA GLN A 351 27.27 21.03 -13.56
C GLN A 351 26.54 21.12 -12.21
N PHE A 352 27.02 20.42 -11.19
CA PHE A 352 26.30 20.29 -9.92
C PHE A 352 26.67 21.36 -8.89
N ILE A 353 27.95 21.67 -8.74
CA ILE A 353 28.44 22.67 -7.76
C ILE A 353 28.78 23.98 -8.45
N ARG A 354 29.79 24.00 -9.31
CA ARG A 354 30.25 25.22 -9.98
C ARG A 354 31.20 24.91 -11.12
N GLY A 355 31.02 25.58 -12.26
CA GLY A 355 31.83 25.36 -13.45
C GLY A 355 32.23 26.66 -14.14
N LEU A 356 33.36 26.62 -14.83
CA LEU A 356 33.87 27.72 -15.63
C LEU A 356 33.15 27.77 -16.98
N ARG A 357 32.55 28.91 -17.36
CA ARG A 357 31.81 29.08 -18.62
C ARG A 357 32.31 30.28 -19.40
N LEU A 358 32.31 30.19 -20.74
CA LEU A 358 32.65 31.29 -21.63
C LEU A 358 31.39 32.08 -21.98
N GLU A 359 31.35 33.35 -21.57
CA GLU A 359 30.24 34.27 -21.82
C GLU A 359 30.79 35.63 -22.26
N ASP A 360 30.29 36.18 -23.37
CA ASP A 360 30.76 37.46 -23.93
C ASP A 360 32.29 37.54 -24.11
N ASN A 361 32.92 36.43 -24.55
CA ASN A 361 34.37 36.25 -24.67
C ASN A 361 35.16 36.36 -23.35
N VAL A 362 34.48 36.31 -22.20
CA VAL A 362 35.10 36.29 -20.87
C VAL A 362 34.74 34.98 -20.19
N THR A 363 35.76 34.37 -19.59
CA THR A 363 35.60 33.14 -18.83
C THR A 363 35.20 33.48 -17.40
N ARG A 364 34.03 33.02 -16.96
CA ARG A 364 33.49 33.30 -15.62
C ARG A 364 33.00 32.04 -14.93
N TYR A 365 33.17 31.98 -13.62
CA TYR A 365 32.58 30.89 -12.85
C TYR A 365 31.07 31.07 -12.68
N ARG A 366 30.31 29.97 -12.89
CA ARG A 366 28.86 29.95 -12.74
C ARG A 366 28.41 28.90 -11.72
N PRO A 367 27.41 29.22 -10.87
CA PRO A 367 26.84 28.25 -9.96
C PRO A 367 26.22 27.08 -10.74
N GLY A 368 26.42 25.88 -10.21
CA GLY A 368 25.79 24.66 -10.67
C GLY A 368 24.38 24.50 -10.10
N TYR A 369 23.86 23.28 -10.23
CA TYR A 369 22.50 22.95 -9.83
C TYR A 369 22.25 23.08 -8.32
N LEU A 370 23.15 22.62 -7.45
CA LEU A 370 22.95 22.67 -6.01
C LEU A 370 22.92 24.10 -5.45
N PRO A 371 23.87 25.01 -5.77
CA PRO A 371 23.75 26.40 -5.34
C PRO A 371 22.52 27.11 -5.92
N TRP A 372 22.14 26.80 -7.16
CA TRP A 372 20.88 27.31 -7.73
C TRP A 372 19.66 26.86 -6.93
N LEU A 373 19.58 25.57 -6.58
CA LEU A 373 18.49 25.01 -5.76
C LEU A 373 18.46 25.68 -4.38
N VAL A 374 19.61 25.82 -3.73
CA VAL A 374 19.72 26.51 -2.43
C VAL A 374 19.25 27.97 -2.55
N ALA A 375 19.56 28.66 -3.64
CA ALA A 375 19.03 30.00 -3.88
C ALA A 375 17.50 29.98 -4.04
N GLN A 376 16.94 29.04 -4.82
CA GLN A 376 15.48 28.89 -4.95
C GLN A 376 14.79 28.61 -3.62
N HIS A 377 15.39 27.76 -2.78
CA HIS A 377 14.89 27.46 -1.45
C HIS A 377 14.86 28.71 -0.56
N ARG A 378 15.89 29.56 -0.60
CA ARG A 378 15.97 30.80 0.19
C ARG A 378 15.00 31.87 -0.32
N THR A 379 14.77 31.96 -1.62
CA THR A 379 13.90 32.97 -2.25
C THR A 379 12.46 32.47 -2.44
N GLN A 380 12.09 31.36 -1.81
CA GLN A 380 10.76 30.78 -1.95
C GLN A 380 9.69 31.76 -1.46
N THR A 381 8.59 31.87 -2.20
CA THR A 381 7.45 32.72 -1.82
C THR A 381 6.42 31.92 -1.03
N HIS A 382 5.92 32.49 0.05
CA HIS A 382 4.87 31.90 0.88
C HIS A 382 3.92 33.03 1.32
N PRO A 383 2.69 32.72 1.75
CA PRO A 383 1.80 33.73 2.31
C PRO A 383 2.48 34.54 3.42
N GLU A 384 2.15 35.83 3.51
CA GLU A 384 2.82 36.77 4.41
C GLU A 384 2.73 36.31 5.87
N GLY A 385 3.86 36.38 6.59
CA GLY A 385 3.93 35.98 8.00
C GLY A 385 3.92 34.47 8.24
N LEU A 386 4.02 33.65 7.19
CA LEU A 386 4.30 32.21 7.29
C LEU A 386 5.80 31.93 7.14
N PRO A 387 6.36 30.91 7.82
CA PRO A 387 7.72 30.49 7.57
C PRO A 387 7.86 29.78 6.21
N SER A 388 9.08 29.80 5.68
CA SER A 388 9.51 28.96 4.57
C SER A 388 9.27 27.47 4.84
N LEU A 389 8.99 26.71 3.78
CA LEU A 389 8.82 25.26 3.85
C LEU A 389 10.08 24.54 3.37
N PRO A 390 10.30 23.29 3.79
CA PRO A 390 11.44 22.51 3.37
C PRO A 390 11.47 22.31 1.86
N SER A 391 12.64 21.92 1.35
CA SER A 391 12.81 21.48 -0.02
C SER A 391 13.35 20.06 -0.05
N VAL A 392 13.00 19.30 -1.09
CA VAL A 392 13.44 17.92 -1.25
C VAL A 392 14.09 17.77 -2.61
N LEU A 393 15.34 17.33 -2.63
CA LEU A 393 16.09 16.99 -3.82
C LEU A 393 16.04 15.47 -4.04
N ILE A 394 15.31 15.04 -5.07
CA ILE A 394 15.31 13.67 -5.54
C ILE A 394 16.44 13.51 -6.58
N LEU A 395 17.44 12.70 -6.24
CA LEU A 395 18.50 12.28 -7.13
C LEU A 395 18.15 10.89 -7.66
N ASP A 396 17.73 10.80 -8.92
CA ASP A 396 17.49 9.50 -9.54
C ASP A 396 18.78 8.90 -10.08
N GLU A 397 18.90 7.58 -9.99
CA GLU A 397 20.02 6.79 -10.53
C GLU A 397 21.38 7.21 -9.94
N ILE A 398 21.46 7.30 -8.61
CA ILE A 398 22.61 7.94 -7.93
C ILE A 398 23.95 7.25 -8.17
N ASN A 399 23.93 5.98 -8.53
CA ASN A 399 25.10 5.17 -8.83
C ASN A 399 25.66 5.37 -10.25
N ARG A 400 25.02 6.21 -11.09
CA ARG A 400 25.48 6.48 -12.46
C ARG A 400 26.54 7.57 -12.58
N THR A 401 26.91 8.19 -11.47
CA THR A 401 27.99 9.18 -11.38
C THR A 401 28.79 8.99 -10.08
N ASN A 402 30.04 9.44 -10.06
CA ASN A 402 30.81 9.47 -8.84
C ASN A 402 30.31 10.62 -7.96
N LEU A 403 29.41 10.31 -7.01
CA LEU A 403 28.80 11.30 -6.12
C LEU A 403 29.82 12.07 -5.29
N SER A 404 30.90 11.43 -4.83
CA SER A 404 31.95 12.08 -4.05
C SER A 404 32.64 13.17 -4.87
N GLU A 405 32.96 12.90 -6.14
CA GLU A 405 33.53 13.88 -7.08
C GLU A 405 32.52 14.96 -7.49
N MET A 406 31.29 14.57 -7.80
CA MET A 406 30.23 15.49 -8.19
C MET A 406 29.92 16.51 -7.08
N LEU A 407 29.93 16.09 -5.82
CA LEU A 407 29.61 16.93 -4.67
C LEU A 407 30.81 17.74 -4.18
N GLY A 408 32.04 17.25 -4.38
CA GLY A 408 33.26 17.91 -3.91
C GLY A 408 33.17 18.30 -2.43
N GLU A 409 33.39 19.57 -2.12
CA GLU A 409 33.38 20.12 -0.76
C GLU A 409 31.99 20.12 -0.13
N ALA A 410 30.94 20.26 -0.94
CA ALA A 410 29.55 20.24 -0.48
C ALA A 410 29.15 18.89 0.13
N PHE A 411 29.93 17.83 -0.14
CA PHE A 411 29.67 16.52 0.41
C PHE A 411 29.70 16.49 1.95
N SER A 412 30.60 17.28 2.54
CA SER A 412 30.67 17.44 4.00
C SER A 412 29.43 18.15 4.58
N LEU A 413 28.91 19.16 3.86
CA LEU A 413 27.74 19.93 4.27
C LEU A 413 26.42 19.14 4.24
N LEU A 414 26.39 17.98 3.57
CA LEU A 414 25.20 17.12 3.60
C LEU A 414 24.97 16.52 4.98
N GLU A 415 26.03 16.30 5.76
CA GLU A 415 25.88 15.76 7.12
C GLU A 415 24.98 16.63 7.99
N ARG A 416 24.12 15.99 8.78
CA ARG A 416 23.09 16.66 9.56
C ARG A 416 23.65 17.80 10.42
N ASP A 417 24.79 17.59 11.07
CA ASP A 417 25.47 18.52 11.98
C ASP A 417 26.38 19.55 11.28
N GLN A 418 26.52 19.43 9.96
CA GLN A 418 27.31 20.33 9.12
C GLN A 418 26.43 21.29 8.30
N ARG A 419 25.12 21.05 8.23
CA ARG A 419 24.15 21.97 7.62
C ARG A 419 24.15 23.32 8.32
N GLY A 420 23.85 24.38 7.57
CA GLY A 420 23.93 25.77 8.05
C GLY A 420 25.35 26.34 8.12
N ARG A 421 26.41 25.55 7.92
CA ARG A 421 27.79 26.06 7.86
C ARG A 421 28.12 26.66 6.50
N GLU A 422 28.91 27.73 6.53
CA GLU A 422 29.46 28.38 5.34
C GLU A 422 30.64 27.59 4.77
N MET A 423 30.55 27.28 3.48
CA MET A 423 31.65 26.71 2.69
C MET A 423 31.98 27.65 1.53
N PRO A 424 33.09 28.40 1.60
CA PRO A 424 33.61 29.15 0.46
C PRO A 424 33.96 28.18 -0.68
N LEU A 425 33.40 28.40 -1.86
CA LEU A 425 33.68 27.57 -3.03
C LEU A 425 34.99 28.03 -3.70
N PRO A 426 35.97 27.12 -3.87
CA PRO A 426 37.21 27.45 -4.59
C PRO A 426 36.95 27.71 -6.07
N GLY A 427 37.88 28.40 -6.72
CA GLY A 427 37.75 28.80 -8.13
C GLY A 427 36.70 29.89 -8.32
N PHE A 428 37.10 31.14 -8.10
CA PHE A 428 36.26 32.33 -8.21
C PHE A 428 36.92 33.36 -9.13
N ASP A 429 36.11 34.26 -9.70
CA ASP A 429 36.62 35.33 -10.56
C ASP A 429 37.49 36.27 -9.71
N SER A 430 38.72 36.58 -10.15
CA SER A 430 39.72 37.32 -9.37
C SER A 430 39.32 38.73 -8.94
N SER A 431 38.18 39.22 -9.43
CA SER A 431 37.58 40.53 -9.10
C SER A 431 36.43 40.43 -8.09
N GLN A 432 36.13 39.26 -7.53
CA GLN A 432 35.03 39.01 -6.60
C GLN A 432 35.49 38.15 -5.41
N ASP A 433 34.78 38.25 -4.30
CA ASP A 433 34.94 37.30 -3.19
C ASP A 433 34.44 35.90 -3.60
N PRO A 434 34.90 34.82 -2.95
CA PRO A 434 34.40 33.48 -3.21
C PRO A 434 32.89 33.39 -2.98
N ASP A 435 32.19 32.70 -3.89
CA ASP A 435 30.80 32.32 -3.64
C ASP A 435 30.75 31.39 -2.43
N VAL A 436 29.77 31.61 -1.54
CA VAL A 436 29.62 30.81 -0.31
C VAL A 436 28.40 29.90 -0.44
N LEU A 437 28.61 28.58 -0.32
CA LEU A 437 27.55 27.60 -0.24
C LEU A 437 27.16 27.35 1.23
N VAL A 438 25.86 27.39 1.52
CA VAL A 438 25.30 26.93 2.80
C VAL A 438 24.10 26.04 2.49
N ILE A 439 24.19 24.76 2.84
CA ILE A 439 23.08 23.81 2.71
C ILE A 439 22.10 24.05 3.87
N PRO A 440 20.82 24.37 3.59
CA PRO A 440 19.80 24.57 4.63
C PRO A 440 19.56 23.31 5.47
N GLU A 441 19.17 23.48 6.73
CA GLU A 441 18.88 22.36 7.64
C GLU A 441 17.67 21.52 7.18
N ASP A 442 16.78 22.13 6.42
CA ASP A 442 15.50 21.61 5.93
C ASP A 442 15.51 21.30 4.42
N LEU A 443 16.70 21.14 3.82
CA LEU A 443 16.87 20.58 2.48
C LEU A 443 17.07 19.05 2.51
N TYR A 444 16.05 18.27 2.24
CA TYR A 444 16.13 16.81 2.27
C TYR A 444 16.68 16.27 0.94
N VAL A 445 17.40 15.15 0.98
CA VAL A 445 17.89 14.47 -0.23
C VAL A 445 17.37 13.04 -0.25
N ILE A 446 16.70 12.65 -1.35
CA ILE A 446 16.24 11.28 -1.57
C ILE A 446 16.95 10.75 -2.82
N GLY A 447 17.78 9.73 -2.65
CA GLY A 447 18.40 9.02 -3.77
C GLY A 447 17.54 7.85 -4.23
N THR A 448 17.54 7.53 -5.53
CA THR A 448 17.08 6.23 -6.03
C THR A 448 18.22 5.49 -6.73
N MET A 449 18.34 4.18 -6.50
CA MET A 449 19.45 3.37 -7.02
C MET A 449 18.96 2.03 -7.56
N ASN A 450 19.36 1.69 -8.79
CA ASN A 450 19.25 0.32 -9.31
C ASN A 450 20.55 -0.42 -9.01
N GLU A 451 20.46 -1.59 -8.38
CA GLU A 451 21.64 -2.35 -7.92
C GLU A 451 22.46 -2.98 -9.06
N ILE A 452 21.83 -3.22 -10.20
CA ILE A 452 22.44 -3.91 -11.34
C ILE A 452 23.12 -2.99 -12.36
N ASP A 453 22.89 -1.67 -12.27
CA ASP A 453 23.43 -0.73 -13.24
C ASP A 453 24.95 -0.59 -13.01
N GLN A 454 25.74 -1.21 -13.90
CA GLN A 454 27.20 -1.37 -13.83
C GLN A 454 28.03 -0.07 -13.94
N SER A 455 27.45 1.10 -13.67
CA SER A 455 28.01 2.37 -14.16
C SER A 455 28.97 3.13 -13.25
N VAL A 456 29.16 2.77 -11.97
CA VAL A 456 30.32 3.23 -11.17
C VAL A 456 30.65 2.20 -10.09
N GLU A 457 31.79 1.53 -10.22
CA GLU A 457 32.18 0.32 -9.47
C GLU A 457 32.58 0.55 -7.99
N SER A 458 32.27 1.70 -7.39
CA SER A 458 32.36 1.82 -5.92
C SER A 458 31.52 3.00 -5.42
N LEU A 459 30.36 2.70 -4.84
CA LEU A 459 29.70 3.69 -4.02
C LEU A 459 30.54 3.84 -2.74
N ASP A 460 31.30 4.93 -2.66
CA ASP A 460 32.25 5.24 -1.60
C ASP A 460 31.67 4.94 -0.21
N PHE A 461 32.47 4.33 0.67
CA PHE A 461 32.12 4.13 2.08
C PHE A 461 31.73 5.45 2.77
N ALA A 462 32.25 6.58 2.29
CA ALA A 462 31.86 7.91 2.71
C ALA A 462 30.38 8.22 2.39
N LEU A 463 29.82 7.74 1.27
CA LEU A 463 28.40 7.90 0.92
C LEU A 463 27.52 7.04 1.81
N ARG A 464 27.90 5.78 2.02
CA ARG A 464 27.14 4.85 2.87
C ARG A 464 26.94 5.36 4.30
N ARG A 465 27.87 6.15 4.85
CA ARG A 465 27.76 6.74 6.20
C ARG A 465 26.84 7.96 6.29
N ARG A 466 26.60 8.65 5.17
CA ARG A 466 25.85 9.90 5.11
C ARG A 466 24.38 9.67 4.75
N PHE A 467 24.11 8.66 3.93
CA PHE A 467 22.75 8.26 3.61
C PHE A 467 22.26 7.14 4.54
N LEU A 468 20.98 7.16 4.89
CA LEU A 468 20.28 5.93 5.28
C LEU A 468 19.85 5.18 4.02
N TRP A 469 19.69 3.87 4.13
CA TRP A 469 19.43 2.99 2.98
C TRP A 469 18.17 2.19 3.25
N ARG A 470 17.21 2.29 2.34
CA ARG A 470 15.98 1.49 2.36
C ARG A 470 15.93 0.63 1.12
N GLU A 471 15.83 -0.67 1.35
CA GLU A 471 15.61 -1.63 0.28
C GLU A 471 14.15 -1.58 -0.19
N CYS A 472 13.95 -1.61 -1.50
CA CYS A 472 12.66 -1.68 -2.17
C CYS A 472 12.64 -2.95 -3.05
N PRO A 473 12.41 -4.13 -2.45
CA PRO A 473 12.41 -5.40 -3.15
C PRO A 473 11.13 -5.57 -4.00
N PHE A 474 11.05 -6.69 -4.72
CA PHE A 474 9.78 -7.14 -5.26
C PHE A 474 8.83 -7.55 -4.11
N ASP A 475 7.59 -7.11 -4.22
CA ASP A 475 6.48 -7.39 -3.32
C ASP A 475 5.31 -7.95 -4.15
N ARG A 476 4.97 -9.21 -3.86
CA ARG A 476 3.88 -9.92 -4.52
C ARG A 476 2.53 -9.22 -4.35
N SER A 477 2.24 -8.72 -3.15
CA SER A 477 0.98 -8.07 -2.81
C SER A 477 0.86 -6.75 -3.57
N LEU A 478 1.93 -5.94 -3.56
CA LEU A 478 1.98 -4.70 -4.32
C LEU A 478 1.85 -4.94 -5.84
N LEU A 479 2.47 -5.99 -6.38
CA LEU A 479 2.25 -6.36 -7.79
C LEU A 479 0.76 -6.56 -8.04
N LEU A 480 0.11 -7.38 -7.22
CA LEU A 480 -1.29 -7.74 -7.39
C LEU A 480 -2.22 -6.54 -7.24
N GLU A 481 -1.92 -5.60 -6.34
CA GLU A 481 -2.61 -4.31 -6.23
C GLU A 481 -2.49 -3.50 -7.53
N ILE A 482 -1.27 -3.36 -8.06
CA ILE A 482 -1.01 -2.64 -9.32
C ILE A 482 -1.78 -3.27 -10.48
N VAL A 483 -1.74 -4.60 -10.62
CA VAL A 483 -2.40 -5.28 -11.75
C VAL A 483 -3.92 -5.20 -11.62
N THR A 484 -4.45 -5.31 -10.40
CA THR A 484 -5.89 -5.17 -10.11
C THR A 484 -6.39 -3.76 -10.39
N ALA A 485 -5.67 -2.74 -9.94
CA ALA A 485 -6.02 -1.34 -10.17
C ALA A 485 -6.05 -1.03 -11.68
N ARG A 486 -4.98 -1.39 -12.41
CA ARG A 486 -4.93 -1.23 -13.88
C ARG A 486 -6.01 -2.01 -14.61
N TRP A 487 -6.42 -3.17 -14.09
CA TRP A 487 -7.54 -3.91 -14.66
C TRP A 487 -8.84 -3.11 -14.52
N SER A 488 -9.10 -2.56 -13.34
CA SER A 488 -10.27 -1.73 -13.06
C SER A 488 -10.35 -0.49 -13.97
N ASP A 489 -9.21 0.15 -14.22
CA ASP A 489 -9.14 1.37 -15.03
C ASP A 489 -9.27 1.07 -16.54
N ASP A 490 -8.50 0.10 -17.05
CA ASP A 490 -8.30 -0.07 -18.49
C ASP A 490 -9.14 -1.19 -19.12
N ILE A 491 -9.60 -2.17 -18.33
CA ILE A 491 -10.17 -3.43 -18.83
C ILE A 491 -11.61 -3.66 -18.34
N ALA A 492 -11.94 -3.21 -17.13
CA ALA A 492 -13.18 -3.58 -16.43
C ALA A 492 -14.46 -3.13 -17.14
N SER A 493 -14.40 -2.06 -17.94
CA SER A 493 -15.54 -1.59 -18.75
C SER A 493 -16.15 -2.67 -19.66
N ARG A 494 -15.38 -3.73 -19.99
CA ARG A 494 -15.82 -4.85 -20.82
C ARG A 494 -15.66 -6.22 -20.15
N PHE A 495 -14.80 -6.35 -19.13
CA PHE A 495 -14.51 -7.60 -18.44
C PHE A 495 -14.41 -7.37 -16.93
N ALA A 496 -15.50 -7.66 -16.23
CA ALA A 496 -15.56 -7.52 -14.78
C ALA A 496 -14.44 -8.32 -14.09
N LEU A 497 -13.86 -7.72 -13.05
CA LEU A 497 -13.00 -8.41 -12.11
C LEU A 497 -13.86 -9.35 -11.26
N ASP A 498 -13.94 -10.62 -11.64
CA ASP A 498 -14.64 -11.66 -10.89
C ASP A 498 -13.67 -12.66 -10.26
N GLU A 499 -14.20 -13.59 -9.48
CA GLU A 499 -13.41 -14.59 -8.74
C GLU A 499 -12.44 -15.33 -9.65
N ALA A 500 -12.85 -15.71 -10.86
CA ALA A 500 -11.98 -16.42 -11.79
C ALA A 500 -10.83 -15.54 -12.32
N VAL A 501 -11.09 -14.25 -12.59
CA VAL A 501 -10.02 -13.30 -12.95
C VAL A 501 -9.10 -13.05 -11.76
N THR A 502 -9.65 -12.82 -10.58
CA THR A 502 -8.88 -12.60 -9.35
C THR A 502 -7.96 -13.78 -9.05
N GLU A 503 -8.44 -15.02 -9.17
CA GLU A 503 -7.61 -16.23 -9.04
C GLU A 503 -6.47 -16.28 -10.06
N GLN A 504 -6.72 -15.89 -11.32
CA GLN A 504 -5.69 -15.84 -12.35
C GLN A 504 -4.63 -14.78 -12.06
N LEU A 505 -5.02 -13.60 -11.56
CA LEU A 505 -4.10 -12.54 -11.16
C LEU A 505 -3.29 -12.94 -9.92
N GLN A 506 -3.89 -13.66 -8.98
CA GLN A 506 -3.18 -14.23 -7.82
C GLN A 506 -2.13 -15.24 -8.27
N LEU A 507 -2.53 -16.21 -9.10
CA LEU A 507 -1.60 -17.18 -9.67
C LEU A 507 -0.47 -16.49 -10.44
N PHE A 508 -0.79 -15.44 -11.19
CA PHE A 508 0.21 -14.62 -11.86
C PHE A 508 1.21 -13.99 -10.89
N ALA A 509 0.74 -13.38 -9.80
CA ALA A 509 1.60 -12.82 -8.77
C ALA A 509 2.44 -13.91 -8.07
N ASP A 510 1.88 -15.10 -7.83
CA ASP A 510 2.62 -16.26 -7.31
C ASP A 510 3.72 -16.72 -8.27
N ARG A 511 3.45 -16.78 -9.57
CA ARG A 511 4.45 -17.12 -10.59
C ARG A 511 5.54 -16.06 -10.72
N ALA A 512 5.19 -14.78 -10.57
CA ALA A 512 6.17 -13.68 -10.54
C ALA A 512 7.08 -13.79 -9.30
N ALA A 513 6.50 -14.06 -8.12
CA ALA A 513 7.26 -14.29 -6.89
C ALA A 513 8.18 -15.52 -7.00
N ALA A 514 7.67 -16.63 -7.53
CA ALA A 514 8.44 -17.85 -7.75
C ALA A 514 9.58 -17.65 -8.77
N LEU A 515 9.33 -16.86 -9.83
CA LEU A 515 10.39 -16.47 -10.78
C LEU A 515 11.49 -15.69 -10.05
N ASN A 516 11.13 -14.71 -9.22
CA ASN A 516 12.10 -13.92 -8.46
C ASN A 516 12.87 -14.74 -7.42
N ALA A 517 12.23 -15.67 -6.72
CA ALA A 517 12.92 -16.61 -5.83
C ALA A 517 13.93 -17.48 -6.62
N SER A 518 13.52 -17.97 -7.79
CA SER A 518 14.38 -18.76 -8.69
C SER A 518 15.56 -17.96 -9.28
N ILE A 519 15.41 -16.64 -9.44
CA ILE A 519 16.49 -15.71 -9.82
C ILE A 519 17.46 -15.52 -8.65
N GLU A 520 16.93 -15.32 -7.45
CA GLU A 520 17.72 -15.12 -6.23
C GLU A 520 18.56 -16.35 -5.87
N GLU A 521 18.03 -17.55 -6.07
CA GLU A 521 18.74 -18.82 -5.84
C GLU A 521 19.75 -19.19 -6.95
N SER A 522 19.76 -18.47 -8.08
CA SER A 522 20.66 -18.77 -9.20
C SER A 522 22.11 -18.42 -8.86
N VAL A 523 23.04 -19.30 -9.22
CA VAL A 523 24.49 -19.07 -9.05
C VAL A 523 25.00 -17.95 -9.97
N GLU A 524 24.39 -17.76 -11.14
CA GLU A 524 24.77 -16.75 -12.12
C GLU A 524 24.16 -15.37 -11.82
N LEU A 525 23.05 -15.35 -11.08
CA LEU A 525 22.31 -14.14 -10.73
C LEU A 525 22.41 -13.88 -9.21
N GLY A 526 21.29 -13.55 -8.59
CA GLY A 526 21.21 -13.11 -7.19
C GLY A 526 20.04 -12.16 -6.96
N ARG A 527 19.84 -11.76 -5.70
CA ARG A 527 18.70 -10.95 -5.25
C ARG A 527 18.55 -9.62 -6.00
N GLN A 528 19.66 -8.96 -6.32
CA GLN A 528 19.70 -7.69 -7.05
C GLN A 528 19.12 -7.79 -8.48
N TYR A 529 19.08 -8.98 -9.07
CA TYR A 529 18.56 -9.24 -10.42
C TYR A 529 17.08 -9.59 -10.46
N GLN A 530 16.38 -9.56 -9.32
CA GLN A 530 14.93 -9.74 -9.29
C GLN A 530 14.25 -8.77 -10.26
N ILE A 531 13.14 -9.20 -10.83
CA ILE A 531 12.34 -8.39 -11.74
C ILE A 531 11.33 -7.59 -10.91
N GLY A 532 11.31 -6.27 -11.10
CA GLY A 532 10.38 -5.38 -10.40
C GLY A 532 8.93 -5.47 -10.92
N HIS A 533 8.00 -4.97 -10.11
CA HIS A 533 6.56 -4.98 -10.37
C HIS A 533 6.18 -4.41 -11.73
N THR A 534 6.82 -3.34 -12.18
CA THR A 534 6.43 -2.63 -13.40
C THR A 534 6.52 -3.51 -14.63
N TYR A 535 7.53 -4.37 -14.73
CA TYR A 535 7.70 -5.30 -15.85
C TYR A 535 6.58 -6.34 -15.87
N PHE A 536 6.21 -6.88 -14.71
CA PHE A 536 5.08 -7.81 -14.61
C PHE A 536 3.75 -7.11 -14.88
N ALA A 537 3.58 -5.87 -14.42
CA ALA A 537 2.35 -5.09 -14.59
C ALA A 537 2.02 -4.77 -16.06
N ASP A 538 2.96 -4.92 -17.00
CA ASP A 538 2.69 -4.89 -18.45
C ASP A 538 1.69 -5.98 -18.89
N ILE A 539 1.42 -6.98 -18.05
CA ILE A 539 0.44 -8.02 -18.34
C ILE A 539 -0.95 -7.45 -18.66
N THR A 540 -1.35 -6.34 -18.03
CA THR A 540 -2.65 -5.71 -18.29
C THR A 540 -2.76 -5.19 -19.72
N PHE A 541 -1.67 -4.63 -20.26
CA PHE A 541 -1.60 -4.21 -21.66
C PHE A 541 -1.78 -5.39 -22.61
N PHE A 542 -1.07 -6.51 -22.35
CA PHE A 542 -1.16 -7.70 -23.20
C PHE A 542 -2.54 -8.36 -23.14
N ILE A 543 -3.15 -8.43 -21.94
CA ILE A 543 -4.53 -8.88 -21.77
C ILE A 543 -5.49 -7.99 -22.55
N GLY A 544 -5.45 -6.67 -22.30
CA GLY A 544 -6.35 -5.71 -22.93
C GLY A 544 -6.28 -5.77 -24.46
N THR A 545 -5.06 -5.85 -25.01
CA THR A 545 -4.83 -5.98 -26.46
C THR A 545 -5.38 -7.30 -27.01
N TRP A 546 -5.08 -8.42 -26.35
CA TRP A 546 -5.51 -9.74 -26.83
C TRP A 546 -7.04 -9.87 -26.83
N VAL A 547 -7.68 -9.41 -25.77
CA VAL A 547 -9.12 -9.53 -25.58
C VAL A 547 -9.92 -8.60 -26.52
N GLN A 548 -9.32 -7.54 -27.07
CA GLN A 548 -9.93 -6.72 -28.12
C GLN A 548 -10.07 -7.47 -29.47
N SER A 549 -9.29 -8.52 -29.70
CA SER A 549 -9.35 -9.31 -30.94
C SER A 549 -10.54 -10.28 -30.95
N ARG A 550 -11.59 -9.96 -31.72
CA ARG A 550 -12.83 -10.76 -31.82
C ARG A 550 -12.64 -12.23 -32.22
N LYS A 551 -11.53 -12.60 -32.86
CA LYS A 551 -11.29 -13.97 -33.36
C LYS A 551 -10.79 -14.95 -32.28
N ASN A 552 -10.23 -14.47 -31.16
CA ASN A 552 -9.53 -15.29 -30.17
C ASN A 552 -10.04 -15.05 -28.74
N ARG A 553 -11.35 -14.86 -28.56
CA ARG A 553 -11.92 -14.59 -27.22
C ARG A 553 -11.78 -15.85 -26.34
N PRO A 554 -11.05 -15.81 -25.22
CA PRO A 554 -10.96 -16.95 -24.31
C PRO A 554 -12.30 -17.21 -23.62
N ALA A 555 -12.44 -18.42 -23.06
CA ALA A 555 -13.49 -18.67 -22.09
C ALA A 555 -13.30 -17.74 -20.89
N LYS A 556 -14.42 -17.29 -20.30
CA LYS A 556 -14.42 -16.38 -19.15
C LYS A 556 -13.53 -16.96 -18.03
N GLY A 557 -12.60 -16.17 -17.49
CA GLY A 557 -11.68 -16.59 -16.43
C GLY A 557 -10.44 -17.38 -16.88
N THR A 558 -10.17 -17.49 -18.19
CA THR A 558 -8.98 -18.20 -18.73
C THR A 558 -8.02 -17.29 -19.49
N TYR A 559 -7.81 -16.08 -18.98
CA TYR A 559 -7.08 -15.01 -19.67
C TYR A 559 -5.55 -15.19 -19.64
N LEU A 560 -5.02 -15.82 -18.59
CA LEU A 560 -3.59 -16.00 -18.38
C LEU A 560 -3.16 -17.46 -18.51
N TRP A 561 -3.95 -18.38 -17.97
CA TRP A 561 -3.83 -19.82 -18.15
C TRP A 561 -5.18 -20.42 -18.56
N ASN A 562 -5.14 -21.49 -19.35
CA ASN A 562 -6.34 -22.26 -19.69
C ASN A 562 -6.68 -23.29 -18.61
N SER A 563 -7.80 -23.99 -18.77
CA SER A 563 -8.25 -25.06 -17.86
C SER A 563 -7.26 -26.24 -17.73
N ARG A 564 -6.36 -26.41 -18.70
CA ARG A 564 -5.28 -27.40 -18.68
C ARG A 564 -3.96 -26.80 -18.14
N ARG A 565 -4.03 -25.68 -17.42
CA ARG A 565 -2.86 -25.04 -16.80
C ARG A 565 -1.76 -24.62 -17.81
N SER A 566 -2.14 -24.48 -19.09
CA SER A 566 -1.21 -24.02 -20.13
C SER A 566 -1.27 -22.49 -20.26
N PRO A 567 -0.11 -21.80 -20.41
CA PRO A 567 -0.06 -20.35 -20.53
C PRO A 567 -0.74 -19.86 -21.81
N GLN A 568 -1.46 -18.76 -21.69
CA GLN A 568 -2.18 -18.08 -22.78
C GLN A 568 -1.30 -17.03 -23.45
N PRO A 569 -1.70 -16.49 -24.63
CA PRO A 569 -0.91 -15.50 -25.36
C PRO A 569 -0.41 -14.32 -24.51
N PRO A 570 -1.18 -13.72 -23.58
CA PRO A 570 -0.65 -12.62 -22.76
C PRO A 570 0.56 -12.99 -21.90
N ILE A 571 0.59 -14.19 -21.29
CA ILE A 571 1.73 -14.67 -20.51
C ILE A 571 2.94 -14.93 -21.42
N VAL A 572 2.70 -15.49 -22.60
CA VAL A 572 3.75 -15.75 -23.60
C VAL A 572 4.34 -14.45 -24.14
N ASP A 573 3.50 -13.46 -24.44
CA ASP A 573 3.92 -12.15 -24.92
C ASP A 573 4.66 -11.36 -23.84
N LEU A 574 4.18 -11.37 -22.59
CA LEU A 574 4.88 -10.77 -21.45
C LEU A 574 6.29 -11.35 -21.32
N TRP A 575 6.41 -12.68 -21.30
CA TRP A 575 7.71 -13.33 -21.24
C TRP A 575 8.58 -12.92 -22.43
N ARG A 576 8.07 -13.05 -23.66
CA ARG A 576 8.88 -12.83 -24.87
C ARG A 576 9.32 -11.38 -25.03
N ARG A 577 8.51 -10.41 -24.61
CA ARG A 577 8.68 -8.99 -24.94
C ARG A 577 9.18 -8.14 -23.79
N SER A 578 8.88 -8.52 -22.54
CA SER A 578 9.28 -7.76 -21.35
C SER A 578 10.33 -8.51 -20.53
N LEU A 579 10.07 -9.77 -20.13
CA LEU A 579 10.94 -10.49 -19.18
C LEU A 579 12.19 -11.10 -19.83
N LYS A 580 12.04 -11.82 -20.95
CA LYS A 580 13.13 -12.55 -21.62
C LYS A 580 14.25 -11.61 -22.08
N PRO A 581 14.00 -10.47 -22.76
CA PRO A 581 15.07 -9.58 -23.19
C PRO A 581 15.91 -9.04 -22.02
N LEU A 582 15.25 -8.77 -20.88
CA LEU A 582 15.91 -8.32 -19.67
C LEU A 582 16.81 -9.41 -19.07
N LEU A 583 16.28 -10.62 -18.92
CA LEU A 583 17.04 -11.77 -18.40
C LEU A 583 18.18 -12.20 -19.32
N GLU A 584 17.99 -12.10 -20.64
CA GLU A 584 19.05 -12.32 -21.64
C GLU A 584 20.22 -11.36 -21.44
N GLN A 585 19.92 -10.11 -21.09
CA GLN A 585 20.94 -9.11 -20.78
C GLN A 585 21.63 -9.39 -19.44
N TYR A 586 20.90 -9.84 -18.41
CA TYR A 586 21.50 -10.18 -17.10
C TYR A 586 22.44 -11.37 -17.19
N LEU A 587 22.10 -12.36 -18.02
CA LEU A 587 22.91 -13.54 -18.27
C LEU A 587 23.88 -13.35 -19.46
N ALA A 588 24.12 -12.10 -19.89
CA ALA A 588 25.04 -11.82 -20.98
C ALA A 588 26.47 -12.21 -20.58
N GLY A 589 27.08 -13.10 -21.37
CA GLY A 589 28.43 -13.62 -21.09
C GLY A 589 28.46 -14.89 -20.23
N SER A 590 27.31 -15.39 -19.77
CA SER A 590 27.20 -16.68 -19.10
C SER A 590 27.13 -17.84 -20.10
N ASP A 591 27.94 -18.89 -19.90
CA ASP A 591 27.95 -20.09 -20.75
C ASP A 591 26.68 -20.94 -20.58
N VAL A 592 25.97 -20.79 -19.46
CA VAL A 592 24.72 -21.52 -19.14
C VAL A 592 23.45 -20.71 -19.45
N ARG A 593 23.58 -19.58 -20.17
CA ARG A 593 22.47 -18.65 -20.44
C ARG A 593 21.19 -19.32 -20.94
N GLU A 594 21.30 -20.18 -21.95
CA GLU A 594 20.10 -20.81 -22.55
C GLU A 594 19.42 -21.77 -21.58
N ASP A 595 20.19 -22.52 -20.80
CA ASP A 595 19.68 -23.47 -19.80
C ASP A 595 19.01 -22.72 -18.64
N GLU A 596 19.63 -21.65 -18.15
CA GLU A 596 19.06 -20.79 -17.12
C GLU A 596 17.79 -20.09 -17.61
N LEU A 597 17.77 -19.52 -18.81
CA LEU A 597 16.57 -18.94 -19.39
C LEU A 597 15.44 -19.97 -19.53
N ALA A 598 15.76 -21.22 -19.92
CA ALA A 598 14.78 -22.29 -20.00
C ALA A 598 14.27 -22.72 -18.61
N ARG A 599 15.12 -22.72 -17.58
CA ARG A 599 14.74 -22.94 -16.18
C ARG A 599 13.78 -21.85 -15.70
N LEU A 600 14.18 -20.60 -15.80
CA LEU A 600 13.38 -19.43 -15.41
C LEU A 600 12.05 -19.37 -16.15
N LYS A 601 12.03 -19.68 -17.46
CA LYS A 601 10.80 -19.74 -18.25
C LYS A 601 9.83 -20.78 -17.72
N ARG A 602 10.31 -21.98 -17.37
CA ARG A 602 9.49 -23.04 -16.77
C ARG A 602 8.96 -22.59 -15.41
N THR A 603 9.80 -21.99 -14.57
CA THR A 603 9.39 -21.42 -13.28
C THR A 603 8.36 -20.30 -13.43
N PHE A 604 8.33 -19.55 -14.53
CA PHE A 604 7.28 -18.57 -14.72
C PHE A 604 6.00 -19.17 -15.30
N MET A 605 6.12 -20.02 -16.33
CA MET A 605 4.98 -20.45 -17.16
C MET A 605 4.24 -21.70 -16.67
N SER A 606 4.94 -22.62 -16.00
CA SER A 606 4.32 -23.84 -15.47
C SER A 606 3.38 -23.50 -14.31
N THR A 607 2.33 -24.28 -14.09
CA THR A 607 1.42 -24.09 -12.95
C THR A 607 1.04 -25.43 -12.36
#